data_AF-X1UM48-F1
#
_entry.id   AF-X1UM48-F1
#
_cell.length_a   1.000
_cell.length_b   1.000
_cell.length_c   1.000
_cell.angle_alpha   90.00
_cell.angle_beta   90.00
_cell.angle_gamma   90.00
#
_symmetry.space_group_name_H-M   'P 1'
#
loop_
_entity.id
_entity.type
_entity.pdbx_description
1 polymer ?
#
loop_
_entity_poly.entity_id
_entity_poly.type
_entity_poly.pdbx_seq_one_letter_code
_entity_poly.pdbx_strand_id
1 'polypeptide(L)'
;VEFRLRYNGENEHSIIFTIKEAKKIMAIGTFYKARNLLVEVGFIDVIRRGGLEKQPTIYGLSDRWKKFGTKDFIRVDLKKILPKIFTQRFKKRHKFMGNQFEEIVHL
;
A
#
# COMPACT_ATOMS: atom_id res chain seq x y z
N VAL A 1 -5.90 9.74 -17.99
CA VAL A 1 -5.52 9.03 -16.75
C VAL A 1 -5.72 7.55 -16.97
N GLU A 2 -4.63 6.80 -17.09
CA GLU A 2 -4.57 5.38 -17.50
C GLU A 2 -5.44 4.45 -16.63
N PHE A 3 -5.56 4.77 -15.34
CA PHE A 3 -6.39 4.03 -14.38
C PHE A 3 -7.88 3.95 -14.75
N ARG A 4 -8.51 5.06 -15.20
CA ARG A 4 -9.95 5.09 -15.52
C ARG A 4 -10.29 4.14 -16.67
N LEU A 5 -9.33 3.90 -17.56
CA LEU A 5 -9.49 3.00 -18.70
C LEU A 5 -9.41 1.52 -18.31
N ARG A 6 -8.87 1.19 -17.12
CA ARG A 6 -8.78 -0.19 -16.62
C ARG A 6 -10.04 -0.66 -15.91
N TYR A 7 -10.93 0.23 -15.49
CA TYR A 7 -12.18 -0.16 -14.84
C TYR A 7 -13.22 -0.51 -15.91
N ASN A 8 -13.68 -1.76 -15.92
CA ASN A 8 -14.63 -2.28 -16.90
C ASN A 8 -15.98 -2.69 -16.28
N GLY A 9 -16.18 -2.43 -14.98
CA GLY A 9 -17.40 -2.82 -14.25
C GLY A 9 -17.39 -4.26 -13.74
N GLU A 10 -16.56 -5.14 -14.30
CA GLU A 10 -16.42 -6.54 -13.88
C GLU A 10 -15.20 -6.75 -12.97
N ASN A 11 -14.33 -5.75 -12.87
CA ASN A 11 -13.09 -5.81 -12.09
C ASN A 11 -13.19 -5.11 -10.73
N GLU A 12 -14.38 -5.15 -10.11
CA GLU A 12 -14.65 -4.51 -8.82
C GLU A 12 -13.66 -4.93 -7.73
N HIS A 13 -13.12 -6.15 -7.80
CA HIS A 13 -12.13 -6.71 -6.88
C HIS A 13 -10.69 -6.78 -7.44
N SER A 14 -10.42 -6.12 -8.56
CA SER A 14 -9.10 -6.11 -9.21
C SER A 14 -8.68 -4.69 -9.62
N ILE A 15 -8.95 -3.73 -8.73
CA ILE A 15 -8.67 -2.32 -8.96
C ILE A 15 -7.20 -2.04 -8.63
N ILE A 16 -6.41 -1.74 -9.65
CA ILE A 16 -4.98 -1.42 -9.51
C ILE A 16 -4.78 0.08 -9.63
N PHE A 17 -4.32 0.71 -8.55
CA PHE A 17 -3.91 2.12 -8.57
C PHE A 17 -2.53 2.28 -7.95
N THR A 18 -1.56 2.63 -8.78
CA THR A 18 -0.14 2.65 -8.38
C THR A 18 0.27 4.00 -7.79
N ILE A 19 1.31 3.98 -6.95
CA ILE A 19 1.91 5.21 -6.41
C ILE A 19 2.42 6.13 -7.53
N LYS A 20 2.93 5.57 -8.63
CA LYS A 20 3.40 6.35 -9.79
C LYS A 20 2.27 7.14 -10.43
N GLU A 21 1.10 6.53 -10.57
CA GLU A 21 -0.10 7.19 -11.11
C GLU A 21 -0.64 8.23 -10.12
N ALA A 22 -0.69 7.89 -8.83
CA ALA A 22 -1.14 8.83 -7.79
C ALA A 22 -0.28 10.10 -7.76
N LYS A 23 1.05 9.97 -7.88
CA LYS A 23 1.99 11.10 -7.93
C LYS A 23 1.75 12.06 -9.10
N LYS A 24 1.15 11.58 -10.20
CA LYS A 24 0.82 12.44 -11.36
C LYS A 24 -0.41 13.33 -11.09
N ILE A 25 -1.22 12.99 -10.09
CA ILE A 25 -2.53 13.62 -9.83
C ILE A 25 -2.49 14.42 -8.53
N MET A 26 -1.80 13.93 -7.50
CA MET A 26 -1.78 14.56 -6.18
C MET A 26 -0.49 14.28 -5.40
N ALA A 27 -0.26 15.07 -4.35
CA ALA A 27 0.81 14.83 -3.40
C ALA A 27 0.68 13.45 -2.74
N ILE A 28 1.80 12.75 -2.58
CA ILE A 28 1.80 11.36 -2.10
C ILE A 28 1.25 11.20 -0.68
N GLY A 29 1.46 12.20 0.18
CA GLY A 29 0.91 12.22 1.54
C GLY A 29 -0.62 12.31 1.52
N THR A 30 -1.18 13.13 0.64
CA THR A 30 -2.63 13.27 0.42
C THR A 30 -3.21 11.97 -0.12
N PHE A 31 -2.55 11.34 -1.09
CA PHE A 31 -2.96 10.04 -1.60
C PHE A 31 -3.08 9.00 -0.50
N TYR A 32 -2.06 8.87 0.36
CA TYR A 32 -2.13 7.90 1.46
C TYR A 32 -3.23 8.21 2.45
N LYS A 33 -3.45 9.48 2.80
CA LYS A 33 -4.56 9.89 3.68
C LYS A 33 -5.92 9.55 3.08
N ALA A 34 -6.16 9.92 1.83
CA ALA A 34 -7.41 9.66 1.13
C ALA A 34 -7.70 8.16 0.98
N ARG A 35 -6.71 7.39 0.50
CA ARG A 35 -6.81 5.92 0.40
C ARG A 35 -7.13 5.30 1.75
N ASN A 36 -6.41 5.70 2.80
CA ASN A 36 -6.62 5.18 4.15
C ASN A 36 -8.06 5.44 4.61
N LEU A 37 -8.55 6.67 4.43
CA LEU A 37 -9.93 7.01 4.77
C LEU A 37 -10.93 6.13 4.03
N LEU A 38 -10.76 5.94 2.72
CA LEU A 38 -11.65 5.09 1.90
C LEU A 38 -11.69 3.63 2.40
N VAL A 39 -10.55 3.08 2.83
CA VAL A 39 -10.48 1.74 3.43
C VAL A 39 -11.16 1.70 4.79
N GLU A 40 -10.94 2.73 5.59
CA GLU A 40 -11.43 2.84 6.96
C GLU A 40 -12.96 2.97 7.02
N VAL A 41 -13.54 3.75 6.11
CA VAL A 41 -14.99 3.95 5.98
C VAL A 41 -15.68 2.85 5.15
N GLY A 42 -14.91 1.92 4.57
CA GLY A 42 -15.44 0.74 3.91
C GLY A 42 -15.96 0.97 2.49
N PHE A 43 -15.42 1.95 1.76
CA PHE A 43 -15.65 2.09 0.32
C PHE A 43 -14.78 1.14 -0.49
N ILE A 44 -13.56 0.89 -0.02
CA ILE A 44 -12.63 -0.03 -0.67
C ILE A 44 -11.98 -0.97 0.35
N ASP A 45 -11.58 -2.15 -0.10
CA ASP A 45 -10.83 -3.13 0.67
C ASP A 45 -9.46 -3.37 0.04
N VAL A 46 -8.46 -3.68 0.88
CA VAL A 46 -7.12 -4.07 0.40
C VAL A 46 -7.12 -5.58 0.19
N ILE A 47 -7.29 -6.01 -1.05
CA ILE A 47 -7.29 -7.44 -1.41
C ILE A 47 -5.88 -7.99 -1.42
N ARG A 48 -4.95 -7.23 -2.01
CA ARG A 48 -3.53 -7.60 -2.03
C ARG A 48 -2.66 -6.41 -1.70
N ARG A 49 -1.83 -6.55 -0.67
CA ARG A 49 -0.83 -5.55 -0.31
C ARG A 49 0.28 -5.54 -1.36
N GLY A 50 0.57 -4.36 -1.92
CA GLY A 50 1.73 -4.14 -2.77
C GLY A 50 3.00 -3.82 -1.98
N GLY A 51 4.09 -3.58 -2.70
CA GLY A 51 5.35 -3.05 -2.15
C GLY A 51 6.49 -4.06 -2.04
N LEU A 52 6.20 -5.35 -1.82
CA LEU A 52 7.19 -6.41 -1.99
C LEU A 52 7.46 -6.60 -3.49
N GLU A 53 8.71 -6.70 -3.92
CA GLU A 53 9.10 -6.97 -5.32
C GLU A 53 8.44 -6.04 -6.38
N LYS A 54 8.15 -4.78 -6.02
CA LYS A 54 7.45 -3.81 -6.90
C LYS A 54 6.03 -4.24 -7.31
N GLN A 55 5.43 -5.20 -6.59
CA GLN A 55 4.05 -5.63 -6.81
C GLN A 55 3.07 -4.47 -6.55
N PRO A 56 2.08 -4.25 -7.43
CA PRO A 56 1.04 -3.25 -7.19
C PRO A 56 0.10 -3.71 -6.08
N THR A 57 -0.44 -2.73 -5.36
CA THR A 57 -1.56 -2.95 -4.44
C THR A 57 -2.83 -3.14 -5.25
N ILE A 58 -3.60 -4.16 -4.89
CA ILE A 58 -4.91 -4.45 -5.48
C ILE A 58 -5.97 -4.09 -4.47
N TYR A 59 -6.93 -3.28 -4.92
CA TYR A 59 -8.09 -2.86 -4.16
C TYR A 59 -9.35 -3.55 -4.69
N GLY A 60 -10.32 -3.72 -3.81
CA GLY A 60 -11.68 -4.08 -4.18
C GLY A 60 -12.68 -3.04 -3.73
N LEU A 61 -13.81 -2.90 -4.43
CA LEU A 61 -14.98 -2.22 -3.91
C LEU A 61 -15.54 -3.00 -2.73
N SER A 62 -16.05 -2.27 -1.75
CA SER A 62 -16.61 -2.83 -0.53
C SER A 62 -18.01 -2.28 -0.33
N ASP A 63 -18.89 -3.07 0.26
CA ASP A 63 -20.26 -2.66 0.59
C ASP A 63 -20.42 -2.21 2.05
N ARG A 64 -19.31 -2.19 2.80
CA ARG A 64 -19.32 -1.89 4.24
C ARG A 64 -19.71 -0.44 4.53
N TRP A 65 -19.44 0.47 3.58
CA TRP A 65 -19.91 1.86 3.65
C TRP A 65 -21.44 1.96 3.72
N LYS A 66 -22.21 0.99 3.22
CA LYS A 66 -23.69 1.00 3.30
C LYS A 66 -24.19 1.01 4.74
N LYS A 67 -23.38 0.51 5.67
CA LYS A 67 -23.67 0.51 7.11
C LYS A 67 -23.14 1.76 7.83
N PHE A 68 -22.42 2.66 7.14
CA PHE A 68 -21.81 3.83 7.77
C PHE A 68 -22.84 4.68 8.53
N GLY A 69 -22.53 5.05 9.78
CA GLY A 69 -23.45 5.79 10.66
C GLY A 69 -24.49 4.93 11.40
N THR A 70 -24.55 3.63 11.14
CA THR A 70 -25.39 2.68 11.89
C THR A 70 -24.61 2.03 13.04
N LYS A 71 -25.33 1.40 13.96
CA LYS A 71 -24.73 0.61 15.07
C LYS A 71 -23.91 -0.59 14.57
N ASP A 72 -24.22 -1.09 13.37
CA ASP A 72 -23.58 -2.25 12.77
C ASP A 72 -22.33 -1.89 11.95
N PHE A 73 -21.95 -0.60 11.92
CA PHE A 73 -20.75 -0.16 11.21
C PHE A 73 -19.48 -0.60 11.92
N ILE A 74 -18.69 -1.44 11.26
CA ILE A 74 -17.38 -1.86 11.75
C ILE A 74 -16.29 -1.09 11.00
N ARG A 75 -15.70 -0.12 11.70
CA ARG A 75 -14.56 0.66 11.19
C ARG A 75 -13.31 -0.19 11.13
N VAL A 76 -12.53 -0.05 10.05
CA VAL A 76 -11.27 -0.79 9.91
C VAL A 76 -10.13 -0.09 10.64
N ASP A 77 -9.47 -0.83 11.52
CA ASP A 77 -8.15 -0.42 12.01
C ASP A 77 -7.06 -0.76 10.97
N LEU A 78 -6.64 0.27 10.24
CA LEU A 78 -5.57 0.17 9.26
C LEU A 78 -4.24 -0.31 9.83
N LYS A 79 -3.97 -0.12 11.13
CA LYS A 79 -2.74 -0.62 11.75
C LYS A 79 -2.71 -2.15 11.79
N LYS A 80 -3.89 -2.79 11.87
CA LYS A 80 -4.02 -4.25 11.81
C LYS A 80 -3.80 -4.78 10.39
N ILE A 81 -4.31 -4.10 9.37
CA ILE A 81 -4.21 -4.53 7.97
C ILE A 81 -2.85 -4.19 7.34
N LEU A 82 -2.32 -3.01 7.66
CA LEU A 82 -1.05 -2.50 7.15
C LEU A 82 -0.11 -2.25 8.33
N PRO A 83 0.44 -3.31 8.95
CA PRO A 83 1.43 -3.13 9.99
C PRO A 83 2.58 -2.30 9.42
N LYS A 84 3.02 -1.30 10.21
CA LYS A 84 4.20 -0.50 9.89
C LYS A 84 5.34 -1.47 9.66
N ILE A 85 5.95 -1.41 8.48
CA ILE A 85 7.22 -2.10 8.25
C ILE A 85 8.19 -1.42 9.21
N PHE A 86 8.64 -2.15 10.21
CA PHE A 86 9.69 -1.68 11.10
C PHE A 86 10.97 -1.66 10.27
N THR A 87 11.26 -0.54 9.62
CA THR A 87 12.60 -0.30 9.10
C THR A 87 13.50 -0.20 10.31
N GLN A 88 14.11 -1.33 10.71
CA GLN A 88 15.29 -1.28 11.55
C GLN A 88 16.30 -0.45 10.77
N ARG A 89 16.43 0.82 11.18
CA ARG A 89 17.44 1.71 10.63
C ARG A 89 18.75 1.15 11.17
N PHE A 90 19.40 0.27 10.40
CA PHE A 90 20.73 -0.21 10.75
C PHE A 90 21.61 1.02 10.94
N LYS A 91 22.04 1.25 12.19
CA LYS A 91 22.98 2.35 12.48
C LYS A 91 24.23 2.08 11.63
N LYS A 92 24.84 3.15 11.10
CA LYS A 92 25.99 3.17 10.16
C LYS A 92 27.25 2.39 10.62
N ARG A 93 27.20 1.66 11.73
CA ARG A 93 28.29 0.89 12.36
C ARG A 93 27.88 -0.52 12.81
N HIS A 94 26.75 -1.04 12.35
CA HIS A 94 26.40 -2.43 12.61
C HIS A 94 27.36 -3.32 11.82
N LYS A 95 28.24 -4.05 12.51
CA LYS A 95 29.07 -5.10 11.89
C LYS A 95 28.12 -6.18 11.40
N PHE A 96 27.93 -6.29 10.09
CA PHE A 96 27.36 -7.49 9.50
C PHE A 96 28.39 -8.62 9.65
N MET A 97 27.98 -9.78 10.15
CA MET A 97 28.82 -10.97 10.08
C MET A 97 28.98 -11.33 8.61
N GLY A 98 30.21 -11.24 8.10
CA GLY A 98 30.54 -11.65 6.73
C GLY A 98 31.40 -10.63 6.00
N ASN A 99 32.68 -10.59 6.33
CA ASN A 99 33.70 -10.22 5.36
C ASN A 99 33.58 -11.23 4.19
N GLN A 100 33.02 -10.83 3.06
CA GLN A 100 33.04 -11.62 1.82
C GLN A 100 33.46 -10.83 0.58
N PHE A 101 33.98 -9.61 0.77
CA PHE A 101 34.78 -8.97 -0.26
C PHE A 101 36.20 -8.91 0.28
N GLU A 102 36.96 -9.96 0.01
CA GLU A 102 38.41 -9.87 0.00
C GLU A 102 38.77 -8.67 -0.88
N GLU A 103 39.60 -7.76 -0.36
CA GLU A 103 40.24 -6.74 -1.17
C GLU A 103 40.92 -7.46 -2.33
N ILE A 104 40.37 -7.31 -3.54
CA ILE A 104 41.13 -7.60 -4.75
C ILE A 104 42.21 -6.53 -4.80
N VAL A 105 43.37 -6.86 -4.22
CA VAL A 105 44.60 -6.09 -4.38
C VAL A 105 45.00 -6.26 -5.84
N HIS A 106 44.61 -5.29 -6.69
CA HIS A 106 45.23 -5.16 -8.00
C HIS A 106 46.61 -4.53 -7.81
N LEU A 107 47.63 -5.40 -7.97
CA LEU A 107 49.05 -5.21 -8.33
C LEU A 107 49.64 -3.80 -8.19
#